data_AF-A0A328D2H7-F1
#
_entry.id   AF-A0A328D2H7-F1
#
_cell.length_a   1.000
_cell.length_b   1.000
_cell.length_c   1.000
_cell.angle_alpha   90.00
_cell.angle_beta   90.00
_cell.angle_gamma   90.00
#
_symmetry.space_group_name_H-M   'P 1'
#
loop_
_entity.id
_entity.type
_entity.pdbx_description
1 polymer ?
#
loop_
_entity_poly.entity_id
_entity_poly.type
_entity_poly.pdbx_seq_one_letter_code
_entity_poly.pdbx_strand_id
1 'polypeptide(L)'
;MAFEELLFDDFFFTCTLLGLSIQGEWFPVVIYDWIPCESPGKPAFATSRKKNELWVSVLKKAYAKLHGSYEALEGGLVQDALVDVTGGAGEEIDMRSTEAQIDLASGRLWSQVLRFNQEGFLPRRFSTWCW
;
A
#
# COMPACT_ATOMS: atom_id res chain seq x y z
N MET A 1 -0.48 1.23 28.69
CA MET A 1 0.80 0.64 28.26
C MET A 1 0.86 -0.75 28.87
N ALA A 2 0.40 -1.74 28.10
CA ALA A 2 0.47 -3.16 28.41
C ALA A 2 0.32 -3.85 27.05
N PHE A 3 1.43 -3.98 26.34
CA PHE A 3 1.52 -4.88 25.20
C PHE A 3 2.09 -6.17 25.80
N GLU A 4 1.23 -6.88 26.54
CA GLU A 4 1.57 -8.20 27.08
C GLU A 4 1.81 -9.15 25.90
N GLU A 5 2.89 -9.91 26.03
CA GLU A 5 3.11 -11.18 25.36
C GLU A 5 1.82 -12.02 25.42
N LEU A 6 1.07 -12.09 24.32
CA LEU A 6 -0.06 -12.99 24.20
C LEU A 6 0.26 -14.05 23.14
N LEU A 7 0.82 -15.13 23.69
CA LEU A 7 0.45 -16.53 23.44
C LEU A 7 0.60 -17.04 22.00
N PHE A 8 1.69 -17.78 21.84
CA PHE A 8 1.95 -18.72 20.75
C PHE A 8 1.22 -20.07 20.93
N ASP A 9 0.30 -20.18 21.89
CA ASP A 9 -0.46 -21.40 22.20
C ASP A 9 -1.96 -21.09 22.21
N ASP A 10 -2.64 -21.44 21.10
CA ASP A 10 -3.88 -22.22 21.10
C ASP A 10 -4.41 -22.42 19.67
N PHE A 11 -4.63 -23.69 19.31
CA PHE A 11 -5.14 -24.18 18.02
C PHE A 11 -6.46 -23.50 17.59
N PHE A 12 -6.60 -23.23 16.28
CA PHE A 12 -7.78 -22.77 15.49
C PHE A 12 -7.96 -21.28 15.12
N PHE A 13 -6.95 -20.42 15.25
CA PHE A 13 -6.97 -19.12 14.56
C PHE A 13 -5.88 -19.09 13.49
N THR A 14 -6.27 -19.20 12.22
CA THR A 14 -5.34 -18.95 11.12
C THR A 14 -5.00 -17.46 11.12
N CYS A 15 -3.73 -17.17 11.36
CA CYS A 15 -3.16 -15.83 11.38
C CYS A 15 -2.19 -15.70 10.22
N THR A 16 -2.26 -14.58 9.50
CA THR A 16 -1.34 -14.23 8.43
C THR A 16 -0.31 -13.23 8.94
N LEU A 17 0.97 -13.52 8.73
CA LEU A 17 2.08 -12.59 8.98
C LEU A 17 2.40 -11.82 7.70
N LEU A 18 2.41 -10.49 7.77
CA LEU A 18 2.78 -9.61 6.67
C LEU A 18 3.87 -8.63 7.12
N GLY A 19 4.92 -8.46 6.33
CA GLY A 19 5.92 -7.42 6.54
C GLY A 19 5.53 -6.12 5.84
N LEU A 20 5.59 -4.99 6.55
CA LEU A 20 5.42 -3.64 5.99
C LEU A 20 6.65 -2.79 6.35
N SER A 21 7.16 -2.01 5.40
CA SER A 21 8.36 -1.19 5.53
C SER A 21 8.01 0.25 5.89
N ILE A 22 7.84 0.53 7.18
CA ILE A 22 7.45 1.87 7.63
C ILE A 22 8.69 2.73 7.84
N GLN A 23 8.78 3.83 7.09
CA GLN A 23 9.92 4.76 7.15
C GLN A 23 11.29 4.09 6.93
N GLY A 24 11.32 3.03 6.12
CA GLY A 24 12.54 2.27 5.80
C GLY A 24 12.84 1.09 6.74
N GLU A 25 12.04 0.89 7.78
CA GLU A 25 12.19 -0.23 8.72
C GLU A 25 11.07 -1.26 8.52
N TRP A 26 11.41 -2.55 8.49
CA TRP A 26 10.44 -3.63 8.27
C TRP A 26 9.78 -4.07 9.58
N PHE A 27 8.46 -3.89 9.66
CA PHE A 27 7.64 -4.29 10.80
C PHE A 27 6.81 -5.54 10.49
N PRO A 28 6.90 -6.60 11.31
CA PRO A 28 6.02 -7.76 11.20
C PRO A 28 4.63 -7.44 11.76
N VAL A 29 3.60 -7.56 10.92
CA VAL A 29 2.20 -7.37 11.30
C VAL A 29 1.46 -8.70 11.22
N VAL A 30 1.02 -9.19 12.38
CA VAL A 30 0.17 -10.40 12.48
C VAL A 30 -1.29 -9.99 12.42
N ILE A 31 -2.05 -10.54 11.49
CA ILE A 31 -3.51 -10.34 11.37
C ILE A 31 -4.26 -11.65 11.35
N TYR A 32 -5.47 -11.64 11.94
CA TYR A 32 -6.41 -12.75 11.84
C TYR A 32 -7.03 -12.82 10.43
N ASP A 33 -7.42 -14.02 10.00
CA ASP A 33 -8.02 -14.23 8.67
C ASP A 33 -9.49 -13.79 8.53
N TRP A 34 -10.10 -13.25 9.59
CA TRP A 34 -11.46 -12.71 9.52
C TRP A 34 -11.49 -11.35 8.80
N ILE A 35 -12.08 -11.32 7.60
CA ILE A 35 -12.20 -10.10 6.80
C ILE A 35 -13.62 -9.51 6.95
N PRO A 36 -13.77 -8.21 7.26
CA PRO A 36 -15.07 -7.55 7.26
C PRO A 36 -15.76 -7.68 5.90
N CYS A 37 -17.01 -8.13 5.88
CA CYS A 37 -17.79 -8.35 4.67
C CYS A 37 -19.16 -7.65 4.77
N GLU A 38 -19.60 -7.00 3.69
CA GLU A 38 -20.95 -6.40 3.59
C GLU A 38 -22.03 -7.47 3.46
N SER A 39 -21.70 -8.54 2.75
CA SER A 39 -22.55 -9.72 2.57
C SER A 39 -21.68 -10.97 2.44
N PRO A 40 -22.23 -12.19 2.62
CA PRO A 40 -21.44 -13.41 2.53
C PRO A 40 -20.66 -13.50 1.22
N GLY A 41 -19.33 -13.55 1.32
CA GLY A 41 -18.44 -13.61 0.15
C GLY A 41 -18.14 -12.26 -0.52
N LYS A 42 -18.56 -11.13 0.07
CA LYS A 42 -18.27 -9.77 -0.43
C LYS A 42 -17.53 -8.95 0.64
N PRO A 43 -16.19 -8.83 0.58
CA PRO A 43 -15.44 -7.98 1.51
C PRO A 43 -15.91 -6.52 1.44
N ALA A 44 -15.97 -5.86 2.59
CA ALA A 44 -16.51 -4.51 2.75
C ALA A 44 -15.54 -3.40 2.31
N PHE A 45 -14.25 -3.71 2.22
CA PHE A 45 -13.21 -2.76 1.85
C PHE A 45 -12.54 -3.17 0.53
N ALA A 46 -11.21 -3.21 0.50
CA ALA A 46 -10.45 -3.49 -0.70
C ALA A 46 -10.71 -4.92 -1.21
N THR A 47 -11.03 -5.05 -2.49
CA THR A 47 -11.35 -6.33 -3.16
C THR A 47 -10.60 -6.46 -4.48
N SER A 48 -10.21 -7.69 -4.83
CA SER A 48 -9.75 -7.98 -6.19
C SER A 48 -10.93 -8.14 -7.13
N ARG A 49 -10.71 -7.85 -8.43
CA ARG A 49 -11.69 -8.15 -9.50
C ARG A 49 -11.93 -9.65 -9.66
N LYS A 50 -10.95 -10.48 -9.31
CA LYS A 50 -11.06 -11.94 -9.32
C LYS A 50 -11.71 -12.41 -8.02
N LYS A 51 -12.85 -13.07 -8.15
CA LYS A 51 -13.51 -13.77 -7.03
C LYS A 51 -12.53 -14.84 -6.52
N ASN A 52 -12.28 -14.87 -5.21
CA ASN A 52 -11.30 -15.71 -4.49
C ASN A 52 -9.88 -15.14 -4.29
N GLU A 53 -9.62 -13.89 -4.63
CA GLU A 53 -8.37 -13.22 -4.24
C GLU A 53 -8.60 -12.29 -3.04
N LEU A 54 -8.18 -12.73 -1.85
CA LEU A 54 -8.32 -11.98 -0.59
C LEU A 54 -7.05 -11.21 -0.20
N TRP A 55 -5.95 -11.37 -0.93
CA TRP A 55 -4.67 -10.73 -0.61
C TRP A 55 -4.79 -9.21 -0.47
N VAL A 56 -5.64 -8.56 -1.28
CA VAL A 56 -5.88 -7.11 -1.22
C VAL A 56 -6.58 -6.73 0.10
N SER A 57 -7.56 -7.53 0.52
CA SER A 57 -8.29 -7.31 1.77
C SER A 57 -7.40 -7.56 2.99
N VAL A 58 -6.56 -8.60 2.93
CA VAL A 58 -5.56 -8.95 3.95
C VAL A 58 -4.52 -7.83 4.08
N LEU A 59 -3.98 -7.34 2.96
CA LEU A 59 -3.05 -6.21 2.92
C LEU A 59 -3.66 -4.95 3.54
N LYS A 60 -4.87 -4.58 3.11
CA LYS A 60 -5.58 -3.40 3.64
C LYS A 60 -5.84 -3.54 5.15
N LYS A 61 -6.16 -4.74 5.63
CA LYS A 61 -6.35 -5.04 7.05
C LYS A 61 -5.07 -4.90 7.86
N ALA A 62 -3.95 -5.43 7.38
CA ALA A 62 -2.65 -5.30 8.03
C ALA A 62 -2.23 -3.82 8.12
N TYR A 63 -2.43 -3.08 7.02
CA TYR A 63 -2.17 -1.65 6.97
C TYR A 63 -3.08 -0.86 7.92
N ALA A 64 -4.37 -1.20 8.00
CA ALA A 64 -5.30 -0.58 8.94
C ALA A 64 -4.93 -0.87 10.40
N LYS A 65 -4.47 -2.10 10.71
CA LYS A 65 -4.01 -2.47 12.06
C LYS A 65 -2.78 -1.65 12.46
N LEU A 66 -1.85 -1.43 11.54
CA LEU A 66 -0.66 -0.64 11.77
C LEU A 66 -0.99 0.84 12.02
N HIS A 67 -1.93 1.42 11.26
CA HIS A 67 -2.38 2.81 11.39
C HIS A 67 -3.48 3.02 12.45
N GLY A 68 -3.93 1.96 13.11
CA GLY A 68 -4.88 1.99 14.23
C GLY A 68 -6.34 1.66 13.86
N SER A 69 -6.83 2.05 12.69
CA SER A 69 -8.19 1.70 12.21
C SER A 69 -8.31 1.76 10.68
N TYR A 70 -9.42 1.26 10.14
CA TYR A 70 -9.74 1.42 8.71
C TYR A 70 -10.03 2.88 8.34
N GLU A 71 -10.63 3.63 9.25
CA GLU A 71 -10.94 5.06 9.09
C GLU A 71 -9.65 5.90 9.06
N ALA A 72 -8.61 5.49 9.80
CA ALA A 72 -7.31 6.15 9.76
C ALA A 72 -6.63 6.07 8.37
N LEU A 73 -7.09 5.17 7.49
CA LEU A 73 -6.61 5.07 6.12
C LEU A 73 -7.32 5.99 5.14
N GLU A 74 -8.36 6.70 5.60
CA GLU A 74 -9.11 7.65 4.80
C GLU A 74 -8.29 8.94 4.60
N GLY A 75 -8.08 9.33 3.34
CA GLY A 75 -7.27 10.50 2.98
C GLY A 75 -5.76 10.27 2.85
N GLY A 76 -5.28 9.04 3.02
CA GLY A 76 -3.87 8.69 2.81
C GLY A 76 -3.42 8.78 1.34
N LEU A 77 -2.15 9.12 1.12
CA LEU A 77 -1.55 9.17 -0.23
C LEU A 77 -1.12 7.78 -0.69
N VAL A 78 -1.39 7.46 -1.96
CA VAL A 78 -1.01 6.17 -2.55
C VAL A 78 0.51 6.02 -2.67
N GLN A 79 1.26 7.12 -2.81
CA GLN A 79 2.72 7.08 -2.83
C GLN A 79 3.30 6.54 -1.53
N ASP A 80 2.80 7.01 -0.38
CA ASP A 80 3.26 6.59 0.93
C ASP A 80 2.93 5.11 1.15
N ALA A 81 1.71 4.70 0.78
CA ALA A 81 1.31 3.29 0.84
C ALA A 81 2.17 2.39 -0.08
N LEU A 82 2.61 2.88 -1.24
CA LEU A 82 3.49 2.13 -2.14
C LEU A 82 4.89 1.99 -1.56
N VAL A 83 5.44 3.05 -0.98
CA VAL A 83 6.72 3.02 -0.26
C VAL A 83 6.64 2.03 0.89
N ASP A 84 5.58 2.09 1.70
CA ASP A 84 5.41 1.22 2.86
C ASP A 84 5.27 -0.27 2.50
N VAL A 85 4.71 -0.59 1.33
CA VAL A 85 4.55 -1.99 0.88
C VAL A 85 5.79 -2.50 0.14
N THR A 86 6.53 -1.63 -0.54
CA THR A 86 7.69 -2.04 -1.36
C THR A 86 9.03 -1.88 -0.65
N GLY A 87 9.11 -1.02 0.38
CA GLY A 87 10.35 -0.55 0.96
C GLY A 87 11.20 0.31 0.02
N GLY A 88 10.62 0.78 -1.09
CA GLY A 88 11.28 1.61 -2.09
C GLY A 88 11.24 3.11 -1.79
N ALA A 89 11.72 3.92 -2.73
CA ALA A 89 11.58 5.37 -2.69
C ALA A 89 10.50 5.84 -3.67
N GLY A 90 9.71 6.84 -3.27
CA GLY A 90 8.72 7.49 -4.11
C GLY A 90 9.24 8.84 -4.63
N GLU A 91 9.09 9.09 -5.93
CA GLU A 91 9.34 10.40 -6.54
C GLU A 91 8.05 10.87 -7.22
N GLU A 92 7.64 12.12 -6.94
CA GLU A 92 6.48 12.75 -7.56
C GLU A 92 6.94 13.83 -8.53
N ILE A 93 6.47 13.74 -9.77
CA ILE A 93 6.74 14.75 -10.81
C ILE A 93 5.44 15.49 -11.10
N ASP A 94 5.36 16.75 -10.67
CA ASP A 94 4.24 17.62 -11.05
C ASP A 94 4.38 18.03 -12.52
N MET A 95 3.55 17.42 -13.37
CA MET A 95 3.50 17.73 -14.80
C MET A 95 3.11 19.18 -15.10
N ARG A 96 2.53 19.93 -14.14
CA ARG A 96 2.16 21.33 -14.32
C ARG A 96 3.30 22.30 -13.97
N SER A 97 4.35 21.81 -13.31
CA SER A 97 5.50 22.62 -12.96
C SER A 97 6.25 23.09 -14.22
N THR A 98 6.84 24.28 -14.13
CA THR A 98 7.60 24.86 -15.25
C THR A 98 8.81 23.99 -15.58
N GLU A 99 9.43 23.41 -14.55
CA GLU A 99 10.56 22.51 -14.63
C GLU A 99 10.19 21.24 -15.40
N ALA A 100 9.07 20.58 -15.06
CA ALA A 100 8.62 19.39 -15.77
C ALA A 100 8.25 19.69 -17.23
N GLN A 101 7.70 20.88 -17.53
CA GLN A 101 7.41 21.29 -18.90
C GLN A 101 8.70 21.50 -19.73
N ILE A 102 9.75 22.08 -19.13
CA ILE A 102 11.07 22.21 -19.75
C ILE A 102 11.70 20.83 -19.99
N ASP A 103 11.61 19.92 -19.02
CA ASP A 103 12.16 18.57 -19.15
C ASP A 103 11.39 17.69 -20.12
N LEU A 104 10.07 17.91 -20.25
CA LEU A 104 9.24 17.31 -21.28
C LEU A 104 9.63 17.82 -22.67
N ALA A 105 9.77 19.14 -22.84
CA ALA A 105 10.13 19.76 -24.13
C ALA A 105 11.55 19.38 -24.58
N SER A 106 12.48 19.21 -23.64
CA SER A 106 13.86 18.79 -23.93
C SER A 106 14.01 17.27 -24.09
N GLY A 107 12.96 16.47 -23.85
CA GLY A 107 13.01 15.01 -23.90
C GLY A 107 13.78 14.34 -22.74
N ARG A 108 14.27 15.13 -21.77
CA ARG A 108 14.95 14.62 -20.56
C ARG A 108 14.00 13.80 -19.71
N LEU A 109 12.76 14.24 -19.56
CA LEU A 109 11.74 13.52 -18.80
C LEU A 109 11.49 12.12 -19.36
N TRP A 110 11.44 11.98 -20.69
CA TRP A 110 11.27 10.68 -21.34
C TRP A 110 12.48 9.77 -21.08
N SER A 111 13.69 10.32 -21.15
CA SER A 111 14.92 9.57 -20.83
C SER A 111 14.93 9.10 -19.37
N GLN A 112 14.47 9.93 -18.43
CA GLN A 112 14.32 9.55 -17.02
C GLN A 112 13.29 8.44 -16.84
N VAL A 113 12.12 8.53 -17.47
CA VAL A 113 11.08 7.49 -17.41
C VAL A 113 11.60 6.16 -17.98
N LEU A 114 12.33 6.20 -19.10
CA LEU A 114 12.94 4.99 -19.66
C LEU A 114 13.96 4.37 -18.72
N ARG A 115 14.79 5.18 -18.06
CA ARG A 115 15.74 4.73 -17.06
C ARG A 115 15.04 4.06 -15.87
N PHE A 116 14.01 4.71 -15.32
CA PHE A 116 13.22 4.14 -14.22
C PHE A 116 12.57 2.81 -14.58
N ASN A 117 12.06 2.68 -15.81
CA ASN A 117 11.51 1.41 -16.29
C ASN A 117 12.57 0.31 -16.40
N GLN A 118 13.80 0.63 -16.79
CA GLN A 118 14.91 -0.34 -16.82
C GLN A 118 15.38 -0.75 -15.42
N GLU A 119 15.35 0.19 -14.48
CA GLU A 119 15.72 -0.03 -13.08
C GLU A 119 14.61 -0.74 -12.26
N GLY A 120 13.43 -0.97 -12.86
CA GLY A 120 12.32 -1.70 -12.24
C GLY A 120 11.43 -0.85 -11.32
N PHE A 121 11.49 0.47 -11.43
CA PHE A 121 10.58 1.38 -10.73
C PHE A 121 9.16 1.26 -11.28
N LEU A 122 8.18 1.52 -10.41
CA LEU A 122 6.75 1.45 -10.75
C LEU A 122 6.22 2.85 -11.10
N PRO A 123 6.02 3.19 -12.39
CA PRO A 123 5.42 4.46 -12.75
C PRO A 123 3.92 4.47 -12.45
N ARG A 124 3.44 5.53 -11.78
CA ARG A 124 2.01 5.78 -11.57
C ARG A 124 1.67 7.20 -11.98
N ARG A 125 0.58 7.35 -12.72
CA ARG A 125 0.00 8.67 -13.00
C ARG A 125 -0.95 9.04 -11.88
N PHE A 126 -0.72 10.18 -11.26
CA PHE A 126 -1.67 10.79 -10.33
C PHE A 126 -2.56 11.76 -11.10
N SER A 127 -3.87 11.55 -11.05
CA SER A 127 -4.82 12.64 -11.20
C SER A 127 -5.16 13.09 -9.79
N THR A 128 -4.83 14.33 -9.45
CA THR A 128 -5.51 15.04 -8.35
C THR A 128 -7.00 14.77 -8.55
N TRP A 129 -7.70 14.27 -7.52
CA TRP A 129 -9.08 13.74 -7.56
C TRP A 129 -9.18 12.23 -7.89
N CYS A 130 -8.95 11.40 -6.88
CA CYS A 130 -9.63 10.11 -6.74
C CYS A 130 -10.08 9.98 -5.28
N TRP A 131 -11.30 10.45 -5.02
CA TRP A 131 -12.22 9.93 -4.01
C TRP A 131 -13.31 9.18 -4.76
#